data_AF-A0A0B1S6Z5-F1
#
_entry.id   AF-A0A0B1S6Z5-F1
#
_cell.length_a   1.000
_cell.length_b   1.000
_cell.length_c   1.000
_cell.angle_alpha   90.00
_cell.angle_beta   90.00
_cell.angle_gamma   90.00
#
_symmetry.space_group_name_H-M   'P 1'
#
loop_
_entity.id
_entity.type
_entity.pdbx_description
1 polymer ?
#
loop_
_entity_poly.entity_id
_entity_poly.type
_entity_poly.pdbx_seq_one_letter_code
_entity_poly.pdbx_strand_id
1 'polypeptide(L)'
;MLAKRKDPPYLLYLDKGFLEITLNHICNLEYMPDSIKRLAVVSFDPETEKELNRLHPEIPTVSLDFTPVRSAVPEDLENHRYVVYQLILMLRSHIAAVLSSRGISFWSMQQDSIWTENFVSMNVEQHYPDSLLIFDTVGNDQ
;
A
#
# COMPACT_ATOMS: atom_id res chain seq x y z
N MET A 1 18.06 -3.24 -13.98
CA MET A 1 18.68 -2.46 -12.90
C MET A 1 17.64 -1.47 -12.42
N LEU A 2 17.44 -1.31 -11.10
CA LEU A 2 16.54 -0.30 -10.53
C LEU A 2 16.95 1.08 -11.05
N ALA A 3 15.97 1.82 -11.58
CA ALA A 3 16.19 3.14 -12.15
C ALA A 3 15.47 4.20 -11.32
N LYS A 4 16.13 5.33 -11.12
CA LYS A 4 15.55 6.49 -10.43
C LYS A 4 14.44 7.08 -11.31
N ARG A 5 13.21 7.14 -10.80
CA ARG A 5 12.13 7.95 -11.39
C ARG A 5 12.12 9.33 -10.73
N LYS A 6 11.68 10.33 -11.49
CA LYS A 6 11.46 11.69 -10.99
C LYS A 6 10.36 11.72 -9.93
N ASP A 7 9.23 11.07 -10.22
CA ASP A 7 8.06 11.02 -9.35
C ASP A 7 7.57 9.57 -9.18
N PRO A 8 8.22 8.78 -8.30
CA PRO A 8 7.79 7.42 -7.99
C PRO A 8 6.37 7.33 -7.40
N PRO A 9 5.57 6.29 -7.69
CA PRO A 9 4.26 6.16 -7.08
C PRO A 9 4.35 5.82 -5.59
N TYR A 10 3.35 6.28 -4.84
CA TYR A 10 3.04 5.80 -3.51
C TYR A 10 2.16 4.56 -3.64
N LEU A 11 2.63 3.41 -3.16
CA LEU A 11 1.88 2.16 -3.22
C LEU A 11 1.24 1.86 -1.88
N LEU A 12 -0.09 1.81 -1.86
CA LEU A 12 -0.89 1.27 -0.76
C LEU A 12 -1.33 -0.15 -1.09
N TYR A 13 -1.28 -1.03 -0.10
CA TYR A 13 -1.75 -2.41 -0.20
C TYR A 13 -3.01 -2.55 0.63
N LEU A 14 -4.11 -2.91 -0.02
CA LEU A 14 -5.44 -2.88 0.57
C LEU A 14 -6.01 -4.29 0.69
N ASP A 15 -6.45 -4.62 1.91
CA ASP A 15 -7.29 -5.78 2.16
C ASP A 15 -8.71 -5.33 2.54
N LYS A 16 -9.71 -6.16 2.24
CA LYS A 16 -11.13 -5.89 2.46
C LYS A 16 -11.46 -5.42 3.88
N GLY A 17 -10.74 -5.94 4.89
CA GLY A 17 -10.92 -5.57 6.30
C GLY A 17 -10.54 -4.12 6.64
N PHE A 18 -9.86 -3.40 5.74
CA PHE A 18 -9.29 -2.09 5.99
C PHE A 18 -9.79 -1.00 5.01
N LEU A 19 -10.84 -1.31 4.22
CA LEU A 19 -11.39 -0.36 3.24
C LEU A 19 -11.84 0.96 3.90
N GLU A 20 -12.61 0.90 4.99
CA GLU A 20 -13.10 2.11 5.67
C GLU A 20 -11.95 2.99 6.20
N ILE A 21 -10.93 2.36 6.80
CA ILE A 21 -9.74 3.05 7.31
C ILE A 21 -8.97 3.70 6.14
N THR A 22 -8.87 2.99 5.02
CA THR A 22 -8.20 3.50 3.81
C THR A 22 -8.95 4.66 3.20
N LEU A 23 -10.28 4.61 3.12
CA LEU A 23 -11.10 5.72 2.65
C LEU A 23 -10.93 6.95 3.55
N ASN A 24 -10.95 6.76 4.87
CA ASN A 24 -10.67 7.84 5.82
C ASN A 24 -9.26 8.41 5.64
N HIS A 25 -8.25 7.56 5.40
CA HIS A 25 -6.90 8.01 5.08
C HIS A 25 -6.84 8.83 3.80
N ILE A 26 -7.51 8.39 2.73
CA ILE A 26 -7.59 9.14 1.46
C ILE A 26 -8.23 10.51 1.67
N CYS A 27 -9.33 10.60 2.43
CA CYS A 27 -9.93 11.89 2.79
C CYS A 27 -8.95 12.83 3.49
N ASN A 28 -8.09 12.32 4.38
CA ASN A 28 -7.05 13.14 5.01
C ASN A 28 -6.01 13.63 3.98
N LEU A 29 -5.64 12.79 3.02
CA LEU A 29 -4.70 13.15 1.95
C LEU A 29 -5.24 14.22 0.99
N GLU A 30 -6.57 14.38 0.86
CA GLU A 30 -7.17 15.43 0.02
C GLU A 30 -6.78 16.84 0.50
N TYR A 31 -6.56 17.01 1.80
CA TYR A 31 -6.12 18.27 2.39
C TYR A 31 -4.60 18.49 2.27
N MET A 32 -3.86 17.51 1.76
CA MET A 32 -2.41 17.56 1.63
C MET A 32 -2.01 17.68 0.15
N PRO A 33 -1.46 18.83 -0.29
CA PRO A 33 -1.15 19.08 -1.70
C PRO A 33 -0.32 17.95 -2.33
N ASP A 34 -0.66 17.61 -3.58
CA ASP A 34 0.04 16.63 -4.44
C ASP A 34 0.13 15.19 -3.91
N SER A 35 -0.54 14.88 -2.81
CA SER A 35 -0.37 13.60 -2.11
C SER A 35 -1.13 12.45 -2.76
N ILE A 36 -2.29 12.74 -3.36
CA ILE A 36 -3.11 11.77 -4.09
C ILE A 36 -2.57 11.53 -5.51
N LYS A 37 -1.95 12.53 -6.15
CA LYS A 37 -1.55 12.45 -7.57
C LYS A 37 -0.60 11.30 -7.90
N ARG A 38 0.19 10.88 -6.90
CA ARG A 38 1.17 9.79 -7.03
C ARG A 38 0.68 8.49 -6.40
N LEU A 39 -0.51 8.48 -5.80
CA LEU A 39 -1.05 7.33 -5.11
C LEU A 39 -1.54 6.28 -6.11
N ALA A 40 -1.21 5.02 -5.85
CA ALA A 40 -1.76 3.85 -6.53
C ALA A 40 -2.01 2.74 -5.50
N VAL A 41 -3.03 1.92 -5.76
CA VAL A 41 -3.51 0.91 -4.82
C VAL A 41 -3.43 -0.48 -5.43
N VAL A 42 -2.89 -1.42 -4.66
CA VAL A 42 -3.01 -2.84 -4.93
C VAL A 42 -4.02 -3.43 -3.96
N SER A 43 -5.19 -3.80 -4.46
CA SER A 43 -6.23 -4.48 -3.67
C SER A 43 -6.01 -5.98 -3.68
N PHE A 44 -6.19 -6.65 -2.54
CA PHE A 44 -6.18 -8.11 -2.44
C PHE A 44 -7.57 -8.74 -2.57
N ASP A 45 -8.59 -7.93 -2.80
CA ASP A 45 -9.98 -8.33 -2.94
C ASP A 45 -10.63 -7.56 -4.12
N PRO A 46 -11.21 -8.26 -5.13
CA PRO A 46 -11.78 -7.61 -6.30
C PRO A 46 -12.98 -6.70 -6.00
N GLU A 47 -13.78 -7.00 -4.99
CA GLU A 47 -14.91 -6.14 -4.61
C GLU A 47 -14.42 -4.82 -4.01
N THR A 48 -13.34 -4.89 -3.25
CA THR A 48 -12.66 -3.73 -2.66
C THR A 48 -12.06 -2.83 -3.74
N GLU A 49 -11.50 -3.39 -4.81
CA GLU A 49 -11.09 -2.61 -6.00
C GLU A 49 -12.28 -1.89 -6.63
N LYS A 50 -13.38 -2.62 -6.88
CA LYS A 50 -14.58 -2.04 -7.51
C LYS A 50 -15.12 -0.87 -6.70
N GLU A 51 -15.20 -1.03 -5.39
CA GLU A 51 -15.72 0.01 -4.51
C GLU A 51 -14.79 1.22 -4.45
N LEU A 52 -13.47 1.00 -4.38
CA LEU A 52 -12.50 2.09 -4.41
C LEU A 52 -12.53 2.84 -5.75
N ASN A 53 -12.58 2.13 -6.87
CA ASN A 53 -12.69 2.74 -8.20
C ASN A 53 -14.01 3.52 -8.39
N ARG A 54 -15.09 3.10 -7.70
CA ARG A 54 -16.38 3.82 -7.70
C ARG A 54 -16.30 5.14 -6.94
N LEU A 55 -15.57 5.17 -5.83
CA LEU A 55 -15.44 6.33 -4.94
C LEU A 55 -14.34 7.30 -5.38
N HIS A 56 -13.19 6.77 -5.81
CA HIS A 56 -11.98 7.49 -6.17
C HIS A 56 -11.42 7.01 -7.53
N PRO A 57 -12.15 7.24 -8.64
CA PRO A 57 -11.75 6.76 -9.98
C PRO A 57 -10.41 7.34 -10.49
N GLU A 58 -9.94 8.43 -9.89
CA GLU A 58 -8.66 9.07 -10.19
C GLU A 58 -7.45 8.31 -9.64
N ILE A 59 -7.63 7.43 -8.65
CA ILE A 59 -6.57 6.64 -8.04
C ILE A 59 -6.43 5.31 -8.80
N PRO A 60 -5.30 5.05 -9.50
CA PRO A 60 -5.09 3.79 -10.18
C PRO A 60 -5.11 2.63 -9.18
N THR A 61 -6.09 1.73 -9.33
CA THR A 61 -6.25 0.55 -8.49
C THR A 61 -6.18 -0.72 -9.34
N VAL A 62 -5.51 -1.75 -8.83
CA VAL A 62 -5.46 -3.08 -9.45
C VAL A 62 -5.73 -4.14 -8.39
N SER A 63 -6.47 -5.19 -8.74
CA SER A 63 -6.63 -6.35 -7.86
C SER A 63 -5.62 -7.46 -8.12
N LEU A 64 -5.14 -8.05 -7.02
CA LEU A 64 -4.51 -9.36 -6.96
C LEU A 64 -5.37 -10.22 -6.04
N ASP A 65 -6.30 -10.98 -6.63
CA ASP A 65 -7.28 -11.75 -5.86
C ASP A 65 -6.61 -12.78 -4.92
N PHE A 66 -6.61 -12.45 -3.63
CA PHE A 66 -6.04 -13.27 -2.57
C PHE A 66 -7.08 -14.21 -1.94
N THR A 67 -8.34 -14.14 -2.38
CA THR A 67 -9.44 -14.97 -1.87
C THR A 67 -9.13 -16.47 -1.92
N PRO A 68 -8.58 -17.03 -3.03
CA PRO A 68 -8.29 -18.46 -3.09
C PRO A 68 -7.25 -18.91 -2.06
N VAL A 69 -6.25 -18.07 -1.77
CA VAL A 69 -5.21 -18.37 -0.78
C VAL A 69 -5.79 -18.29 0.62
N ARG A 70 -6.58 -17.26 0.91
CA ARG A 70 -7.27 -17.11 2.19
C ARG A 70 -8.19 -18.29 2.48
N SER A 71 -9.02 -18.68 1.51
CA SER A 71 -9.96 -19.80 1.65
C SER A 71 -9.28 -21.16 1.78
N ALA A 72 -8.00 -21.28 1.42
CA ALA A 72 -7.22 -22.50 1.63
C ALA A 72 -6.63 -22.60 3.05
N VAL A 73 -6.63 -21.51 3.84
CA VAL A 73 -6.21 -21.54 5.24
C VAL A 73 -7.39 -22.07 6.09
N PRO A 74 -7.19 -23.12 6.91
CA PRO A 74 -8.26 -23.65 7.76
C PRO A 74 -8.78 -22.61 8.75
N GLU A 75 -10.10 -22.39 8.78
CA GLU A 75 -10.73 -21.40 9.66
C GLU A 75 -10.59 -21.73 11.15
N ASP A 76 -10.44 -23.02 11.48
CA ASP A 76 -10.28 -23.54 12.85
C ASP A 76 -8.83 -23.49 13.36
N LEU A 77 -7.90 -22.99 12.54
CA LEU A 77 -6.52 -22.79 12.96
C LEU A 77 -6.44 -21.70 14.05
N GLU A 78 -5.85 -22.05 15.21
CA GLU A 78 -5.72 -21.16 16.40
C GLU A 78 -5.19 -19.76 16.05
N ASN A 79 -4.31 -19.66 15.06
CA ASN A 79 -3.69 -18.42 14.59
C ASN A 79 -4.10 -18.02 13.16
N HIS A 80 -5.29 -18.41 12.70
CA HIS A 80 -5.77 -18.17 11.33
C HIS A 80 -5.51 -16.75 10.82
N ARG A 81 -5.90 -15.72 11.60
CA ARG A 81 -5.69 -14.30 11.22
C ARG A 81 -4.22 -13.95 11.06
N TYR A 82 -3.36 -14.42 11.96
CA TYR A 82 -1.93 -14.16 11.89
C TYR A 82 -1.30 -14.83 10.67
N VAL A 83 -1.68 -16.07 10.36
CA VAL A 83 -1.21 -16.78 9.16
C VAL A 83 -1.62 -16.06 7.89
N VAL A 84 -2.90 -15.68 7.76
CA VAL A 84 -3.39 -14.89 6.62
C VAL A 84 -2.62 -13.58 6.49
N TYR A 85 -2.37 -12.88 7.59
CA TYR A 85 -1.58 -11.65 7.60
C TYR A 85 -0.14 -11.87 7.13
N GLN A 86 0.55 -12.92 7.61
CA GLN A 86 1.91 -13.26 7.15
C GLN A 86 1.96 -13.57 5.65
N LEU A 87 0.95 -14.26 5.12
CA LEU A 87 0.86 -14.54 3.68
C LEU A 87 0.65 -13.26 2.86
N ILE A 88 -0.13 -12.30 3.36
CA ILE A 88 -0.26 -10.97 2.75
C ILE A 88 1.07 -10.22 2.77
N LEU A 89 1.83 -10.27 3.88
CA LEU A 89 3.17 -9.68 3.94
C LEU A 89 4.12 -10.31 2.92
N MET A 90 4.09 -11.63 2.77
CA MET A 90 4.88 -12.33 1.74
C MET A 90 4.51 -11.86 0.33
N LEU A 91 3.21 -11.69 0.03
CA LEU A 91 2.75 -11.17 -1.25
C LEU A 91 3.24 -9.73 -1.48
N ARG A 92 3.18 -8.87 -0.47
CA ARG A 92 3.73 -7.50 -0.52
C ARG A 92 5.22 -7.51 -0.84
N SER A 93 6.01 -8.34 -0.16
CA SER A 93 7.43 -8.50 -0.45
C SER A 93 7.69 -9.03 -1.86
N HIS A 94 6.85 -9.94 -2.36
CA HIS A 94 6.96 -10.45 -3.72
C HIS A 94 6.69 -9.36 -4.77
N ILE A 95 5.64 -8.55 -4.59
CA ILE A 95 5.34 -7.40 -5.45
C ILE A 95 6.53 -6.43 -5.47
N ALA A 96 7.08 -6.11 -4.30
CA ALA A 96 8.25 -5.25 -4.19
C ALA A 96 9.46 -5.80 -4.98
N ALA A 97 9.73 -7.11 -4.87
CA ALA A 97 10.80 -7.76 -5.61
C ALA A 97 10.56 -7.73 -7.12
N VAL A 98 9.33 -8.00 -7.58
CA VAL A 98 8.97 -7.96 -9.01
C VAL A 98 9.13 -6.56 -9.59
N LEU A 99 8.59 -5.53 -8.92
CA LEU A 99 8.73 -4.14 -9.35
C LEU A 99 10.20 -3.72 -9.41
N SER A 100 10.98 -4.10 -8.39
CA SER A 100 12.42 -3.86 -8.34
C SER A 100 13.17 -4.52 -9.49
N SER A 101 12.88 -5.79 -9.78
CA SER A 101 13.50 -6.51 -10.89
C SER A 101 13.20 -5.88 -12.25
N ARG A 102 12.02 -5.24 -12.39
CA ARG A 102 11.59 -4.50 -13.57
C ARG A 102 12.11 -3.07 -13.63
N GLY A 103 12.89 -2.65 -12.63
CA GLY A 103 13.49 -1.33 -12.60
C GLY A 103 12.56 -0.22 -12.10
N ILE A 104 11.44 -0.57 -11.47
CA ILE A 104 10.41 0.37 -11.03
C ILE A 104 10.67 0.76 -9.57
N SER A 105 11.02 2.02 -9.36
CA SER A 105 11.12 2.64 -8.03
C SER A 105 9.71 2.99 -7.50
N PHE A 106 9.41 2.69 -6.23
CA PHE A 106 8.12 2.97 -5.58
C PHE A 106 8.28 3.13 -4.05
N TRP A 107 7.35 3.87 -3.44
CA TRP A 107 7.36 4.23 -2.03
C TRP A 107 6.18 3.48 -1.41
N SER A 108 6.42 2.48 -0.58
CA SER A 108 5.36 1.71 0.06
C SER A 108 4.81 2.47 1.25
N MET A 109 3.52 2.76 1.26
CA MET A 109 2.80 3.36 2.41
C MET A 109 2.06 2.30 3.22
N GLN A 110 1.86 2.53 4.52
CA GLN A 110 0.92 1.76 5.35
C GLN A 110 -0.40 2.54 5.53
N GLN A 111 -1.51 1.81 5.65
CA GLN A 111 -2.86 2.37 5.78
C GLN A 111 -3.16 2.76 7.24
N ASP A 112 -2.49 2.07 8.16
CA ASP A 112 -2.66 2.02 9.60
C ASP A 112 -1.97 3.19 10.30
N SER A 113 -1.11 3.90 9.58
CA SER A 113 -0.45 5.09 10.06
C SER A 113 -1.46 6.24 10.08
N ILE A 114 -1.96 6.57 11.26
CA ILE A 114 -2.76 7.78 11.52
C ILE A 114 -1.81 8.97 11.35
N TRP A 115 -1.52 9.30 10.10
CA TRP A 115 -0.58 10.32 9.72
C TRP A 115 -1.15 11.70 10.03
N THR A 116 -0.47 12.47 10.89
CA THR A 116 -0.56 13.94 10.86
C THR A 116 0.16 14.53 9.64
N GLU A 117 1.03 13.75 8.99
CA GLU A 117 1.90 14.15 7.88
C GLU A 117 2.13 13.00 6.89
N ASN A 118 2.35 13.28 5.60
CA ASN A 118 2.64 12.27 4.58
C ASN A 118 4.05 12.41 3.99
N PHE A 119 4.43 11.53 3.07
CA PHE A 119 5.74 11.56 2.41
C PHE A 119 6.11 12.90 1.76
N VAL A 120 5.12 13.61 1.20
CA VAL A 120 5.33 14.94 0.60
C VAL A 120 5.62 15.96 1.71
N SER A 121 4.79 16.04 2.75
CA SER A 121 4.97 17.03 3.82
C SER A 121 6.26 16.80 4.62
N MET A 122 6.64 15.53 4.81
CA MET A 122 7.87 15.14 5.49
C MET A 122 9.13 15.34 4.63
N ASN A 123 9.00 15.73 3.35
CA ASN A 123 10.11 15.88 2.41
C ASN A 123 11.04 14.65 2.39
N VAL A 124 10.49 13.43 2.42
CA VAL A 124 11.29 12.19 2.58
C VAL A 124 12.32 12.02 1.47
N GLU A 125 12.00 12.46 0.25
CA GLU A 125 12.92 12.38 -0.90
C GLU A 125 14.13 13.32 -0.78
N GLN A 126 14.01 14.43 -0.05
CA GLN A 126 15.16 15.30 0.25
C GLN A 126 16.06 14.69 1.32
N HIS A 127 15.48 14.03 2.31
CA HIS A 127 16.22 13.34 3.37
C HIS A 127 16.94 12.09 2.86
N TYR A 128 16.38 11.45 1.82
CA TYR A 128 16.88 10.20 1.25
C TYR A 128 17.08 10.29 -0.28
N PRO A 129 17.98 11.17 -0.77
CA PRO A 129 18.07 11.53 -2.19
C PRO A 129 18.52 10.41 -3.12
N ASP A 130 19.21 9.39 -2.59
CA ASP A 130 19.74 8.26 -3.34
C ASP A 130 18.89 6.99 -3.20
N SER A 131 17.81 7.05 -2.42
CA SER A 131 16.93 5.91 -2.20
C SER A 131 16.09 5.61 -3.44
N LEU A 132 16.06 4.33 -3.82
CA LEU A 132 15.25 3.83 -4.95
C LEU A 132 13.96 3.15 -4.48
N LEU A 133 13.88 2.85 -3.19
CA LEU A 133 12.75 2.25 -2.49
C LEU A 133 12.67 2.88 -1.10
N ILE A 134 11.47 3.29 -0.69
CA ILE A 134 11.19 3.74 0.67
C ILE A 134 10.02 2.90 1.19
N PHE A 135 10.18 2.32 2.37
CA PHE A 135 9.13 1.53 3.01
C PHE A 135 8.72 2.22 4.29
N ASP A 136 7.44 2.56 4.36
CA ASP A 136 6.81 2.97 5.61
C ASP A 136 6.83 1.82 6.62
N THR A 137 7.13 2.15 7.87
CA THR A 137 7.18 1.24 9.00
C THR A 137 6.33 1.81 10.13
N VAL A 138 5.71 0.92 10.92
CA VAL A 138 4.99 1.32 12.13
C VAL A 138 5.89 2.20 12.99
N GLY A 139 5.38 3.37 13.41
CA GLY A 139 6.06 4.23 14.35
C GLY A 139 6.24 3.50 15.69
N ASN A 140 7.43 3.63 16.30
CA ASN A 140 7.60 3.19 17.68
C ASN A 140 6.90 4.20 18.60
N ASP A 141 5.66 3.92 19.00
CA ASP A 141 5.04 4.57 20.16
C ASP A 141 5.67 4.02 21.47
N GLN A 142 6.99 4.18 21.62
CA GLN A 142 7.67 4.07 22.91
C GLN A 142 7.77 5.44 23.58
#